data_AF-A0A8S3FJG8-F1
#
_entry.id   AF-A0A8S3FJG8-F1
#
_cell.length_a   1.000
_cell.length_b   1.000
_cell.length_c   1.000
_cell.angle_alpha   90.00
_cell.angle_beta   90.00
_cell.angle_gamma   90.00
#
_symmetry.space_group_name_H-M   'P 1'
#
loop_
_entity.id
_entity.type
_entity.pdbx_description
1 polymer ?
#
loop_
_entity_poly.entity_id
_entity_poly.type
_entity_poly.pdbx_seq_one_letter_code
_entity_poly.pdbx_strand_id
1 'polypeptide(L)'
;PKLLALLEPLDSNEKNLIKLDGIFRALKIENEEDIKIMAKYFIDYIQQKNGQRTKVYVSSGAGPETEDGAETDNEHITDAGDSHVELIHPNHALKALREFLEEYRGQRKATSQVAYQVATLDDRDDSLDKEYWSKYPNVVDDKREHLWDALLSGLQKYHSILTARAKLMDENNSLAKQNDELRLLLSKYMQSKVNQELQIPPSQIIQLQLAEQSAGNNSGVF
;
A
#
# COMPACT_ATOMS: atom_id res chain seq x y z
N PRO A 1 -3.52 -8.24 -9.33
CA PRO A 1 -2.20 -8.83 -9.67
C PRO A 1 -1.32 -9.19 -8.45
N LYS A 2 -0.94 -8.23 -7.59
CA LYS A 2 0.02 -8.48 -6.48
C LYS A 2 -0.43 -9.53 -5.44
N LEU A 3 -1.74 -9.65 -5.19
CA LEU A 3 -2.28 -10.52 -4.14
C LEU A 3 -2.25 -12.01 -4.51
N LEU A 4 -2.32 -12.36 -5.80
CA LEU A 4 -2.23 -13.76 -6.26
C LEU A 4 -0.79 -14.31 -6.15
N ALA A 5 0.22 -13.49 -6.48
CA ALA A 5 1.63 -13.88 -6.35
C ALA A 5 2.07 -14.12 -4.90
N LEU A 6 1.43 -13.45 -3.92
CA LEU A 6 1.68 -13.67 -2.49
C LEU A 6 0.96 -14.91 -1.93
N LEU A 7 -0.08 -15.40 -2.63
CA LEU A 7 -0.79 -16.64 -2.29
C LEU A 7 -0.18 -17.88 -2.97
N GLU A 8 0.82 -17.72 -3.84
CA GLU A 8 1.44 -18.83 -4.55
C GLU A 8 2.23 -19.80 -3.61
N PRO A 9 3.09 -19.33 -2.69
CA PRO A 9 3.91 -20.21 -1.84
C PRO A 9 3.26 -20.71 -0.53
N LEU A 10 2.05 -20.25 -0.16
CA LEU A 10 1.33 -20.69 1.05
C LEU A 10 0.77 -22.11 0.92
N ASP A 11 0.35 -22.73 2.03
CA ASP A 11 -0.44 -23.96 1.98
C ASP A 11 -1.90 -23.71 1.55
N SER A 12 -2.57 -24.73 1.01
CA SER A 12 -3.96 -24.65 0.56
C SER A 12 -4.91 -24.20 1.67
N ASN A 13 -4.67 -24.65 2.91
CA ASN A 13 -5.48 -24.28 4.08
C ASN A 13 -5.32 -22.80 4.45
N GLU A 14 -4.08 -22.29 4.43
CA GLU A 14 -3.76 -20.88 4.72
C GLU A 14 -4.33 -19.95 3.65
N LYS A 15 -4.24 -20.32 2.36
CA LYS A 15 -4.89 -19.60 1.25
C LYS A 15 -6.40 -19.53 1.45
N ASN A 16 -7.02 -20.61 1.93
CA ASN A 16 -8.46 -20.65 2.17
C ASN A 16 -8.84 -19.80 3.38
N LEU A 17 -8.05 -19.79 4.46
CA LEU A 17 -8.28 -18.92 5.61
C LEU A 17 -8.21 -17.44 5.23
N ILE A 18 -7.21 -17.02 4.44
CA ILE A 18 -7.08 -15.63 3.96
C ILE A 18 -8.24 -15.24 3.02
N LYS A 19 -8.71 -16.17 2.17
CA LYS A 19 -9.90 -15.93 1.34
C LYS A 19 -11.15 -15.78 2.19
N LEU A 20 -11.32 -16.61 3.23
CA LEU A 20 -12.47 -16.54 4.13
C LEU A 20 -12.46 -15.25 4.95
N ASP A 21 -11.32 -14.82 5.50
CA ASP A 21 -11.17 -13.50 6.14
C ASP A 21 -11.56 -12.36 5.19
N GLY A 22 -11.06 -12.38 3.95
CA GLY A 22 -11.43 -11.41 2.91
C GLY A 22 -12.94 -11.41 2.59
N ILE A 23 -13.58 -12.58 2.56
CA ILE A 23 -15.03 -12.72 2.35
C ILE A 23 -15.80 -12.21 3.57
N PHE A 24 -15.45 -12.64 4.79
CA PHE A 24 -16.11 -12.20 6.02
C PHE A 24 -16.02 -10.68 6.19
N ARG A 25 -14.84 -10.09 5.94
CA ARG A 25 -14.65 -8.63 5.95
C ARG A 25 -15.48 -7.91 4.89
N ALA A 26 -15.61 -8.48 3.69
CA ALA A 26 -16.52 -7.94 2.65
C ALA A 26 -18.01 -8.07 3.04
N LEU A 27 -18.36 -9.07 3.84
CA LEU A 27 -19.70 -9.27 4.42
C LEU A 27 -19.92 -8.53 5.76
N LYS A 28 -18.90 -7.79 6.25
CA LYS A 28 -18.85 -7.12 7.57
C LYS A 28 -19.02 -8.08 8.77
N ILE A 29 -18.66 -9.34 8.60
CA ILE A 29 -18.64 -10.36 9.65
C ILE A 29 -17.29 -10.24 10.32
N GLU A 30 -17.28 -9.71 11.55
CA GLU A 30 -16.05 -9.29 12.25
C GLU A 30 -15.86 -10.01 13.59
N ASN A 31 -16.93 -10.58 14.17
CA ASN A 31 -16.88 -11.29 15.45
C ASN A 31 -17.03 -12.81 15.27
N GLU A 32 -16.44 -13.58 16.18
CA GLU A 32 -16.58 -15.05 16.24
C GLU A 32 -18.05 -15.48 16.38
N GLU A 33 -18.86 -14.74 17.13
CA GLU A 33 -20.30 -15.00 17.30
C GLU A 33 -21.07 -14.84 15.98
N ASP A 34 -20.67 -13.91 15.11
CA ASP A 34 -21.30 -13.72 13.80
C ASP A 34 -21.03 -14.93 12.89
N ILE A 35 -19.83 -15.52 13.00
CA ILE A 35 -19.44 -16.75 12.30
C ILE A 35 -20.23 -17.95 12.85
N LYS A 36 -20.42 -18.05 14.18
CA LYS A 36 -21.26 -19.11 14.80
C LYS A 36 -22.72 -19.03 14.34
N ILE A 37 -23.30 -17.83 14.29
CA ILE A 37 -24.68 -17.62 13.82
C ILE A 37 -24.80 -17.99 12.33
N MET A 38 -23.84 -17.58 11.49
CA MET A 38 -23.77 -17.96 10.07
C MET A 38 -23.64 -19.48 9.89
N ALA A 39 -22.74 -20.13 10.63
CA ALA A 39 -22.55 -21.58 10.56
C ALA A 39 -23.82 -22.35 10.95
N LYS A 40 -24.49 -21.92 12.03
CA LYS A 40 -25.78 -22.49 12.45
C LYS A 40 -26.85 -22.33 11.37
N TYR A 41 -27.01 -21.13 10.80
CA TYR A 41 -27.97 -20.90 9.72
C TYR A 41 -27.72 -21.83 8.53
N PHE A 42 -26.46 -22.01 8.14
CA PHE A 42 -26.10 -22.91 7.04
C PHE A 42 -26.44 -24.38 7.36
N ILE A 43 -26.17 -24.85 8.59
CA ILE A 43 -26.53 -26.19 9.06
C ILE A 43 -28.06 -26.38 9.04
N ASP A 44 -28.83 -25.40 9.51
CA ASP A 44 -30.30 -25.45 9.51
C ASP A 44 -30.86 -25.40 8.06
N TYR A 45 -30.23 -24.63 7.17
CA TYR A 45 -30.58 -24.57 5.74
C TYR A 45 -30.39 -25.91 5.01
N ILE A 46 -29.30 -26.63 5.32
CA ILE A 46 -29.04 -27.98 4.79
C ILE A 46 -30.16 -28.93 5.22
N GLN A 47 -30.48 -28.97 6.52
CA GLN A 47 -31.53 -29.83 7.06
C GLN A 47 -32.90 -29.56 6.42
N GLN A 48 -33.30 -28.28 6.28
CA GLN A 48 -34.56 -27.90 5.65
C GLN A 48 -34.63 -28.32 4.17
N LYS A 49 -33.51 -28.19 3.43
CA LYS A 49 -33.42 -28.61 2.02
C LYS A 49 -33.43 -30.13 1.86
N ASN A 50 -32.79 -30.86 2.75
CA ASN A 50 -32.72 -32.32 2.68
C ASN A 50 -34.02 -32.98 3.11
N GLY A 51 -34.80 -32.34 3.99
CA GLY A 51 -36.20 -32.69 4.24
C GLY A 51 -37.13 -32.61 3.01
N GLN A 52 -36.72 -31.91 1.94
CA GLN A 52 -37.44 -31.89 0.65
C GLN A 52 -36.82 -32.83 -0.40
N ARG A 53 -35.75 -33.56 -0.08
CA ARG A 53 -35.01 -34.40 -1.04
C ARG A 53 -35.18 -35.91 -0.83
N THR A 54 -35.99 -36.34 0.15
CA THR A 54 -36.48 -37.72 0.30
C THR A 54 -37.82 -37.95 -0.42
N LYS A 55 -37.86 -37.64 -1.71
CA LYS A 55 -38.84 -38.19 -2.68
C LYS A 55 -38.14 -39.12 -3.66
N VAL A 56 -37.45 -40.12 -3.12
CA VAL A 56 -37.10 -41.35 -3.86
C VAL A 56 -38.03 -42.45 -3.38
N TYR A 57 -38.64 -43.14 -4.34
CA TYR A 57 -39.59 -44.22 -4.07
C TYR A 57 -38.87 -45.44 -3.50
N VAL A 58 -39.29 -45.90 -2.32
CA VAL A 58 -39.18 -47.31 -1.93
C VAL A 58 -40.53 -47.76 -1.40
N SER A 59 -41.38 -48.25 -2.30
CA SER A 59 -42.44 -49.19 -1.93
C SER A 59 -41.92 -50.57 -2.33
N SER A 60 -41.63 -51.41 -1.33
CA SER A 60 -41.27 -52.81 -1.56
C SER A 60 -42.49 -53.61 -2.00
N GLY A 61 -42.32 -54.60 -2.88
CA GLY A 61 -43.45 -55.42 -3.35
C GLY A 61 -43.09 -56.58 -4.27
N ALA A 62 -42.53 -57.65 -3.70
CA ALA A 62 -42.37 -59.02 -4.25
C ALA A 62 -41.35 -59.25 -5.40
N GLY A 63 -40.60 -60.35 -5.30
CA GLY A 63 -39.63 -60.87 -6.30
C GLY A 63 -40.26 -61.88 -7.28
N PRO A 64 -39.58 -62.96 -7.75
CA PRO A 64 -38.36 -63.60 -7.17
C PRO A 64 -37.28 -64.08 -8.20
N GLU A 65 -36.25 -64.79 -7.70
CA GLU A 65 -35.29 -65.68 -8.42
C GLU A 65 -34.29 -64.99 -9.41
N THR A 66 -33.05 -65.46 -9.69
CA THR A 66 -32.20 -66.64 -9.34
C THR A 66 -30.72 -66.21 -9.20
N GLU A 67 -29.91 -67.00 -8.48
CA GLU A 67 -28.48 -67.41 -8.71
C GLU A 67 -27.53 -66.47 -9.52
N ASP A 68 -26.30 -66.13 -9.11
CA ASP A 68 -25.18 -67.04 -8.76
C ASP A 68 -23.94 -66.24 -8.28
N GLY A 69 -23.03 -66.86 -7.50
CA GLY A 69 -21.65 -66.48 -7.10
C GLY A 69 -21.30 -65.05 -6.62
N ALA A 70 -20.39 -64.79 -5.68
CA ALA A 70 -19.57 -65.55 -4.75
C ALA A 70 -18.78 -64.51 -3.90
N GLU A 71 -18.51 -64.81 -2.62
CA GLU A 71 -17.20 -64.68 -1.91
C GLU A 71 -16.35 -63.38 -2.09
N THR A 72 -15.81 -62.68 -1.07
CA THR A 72 -15.42 -63.00 0.33
C THR A 72 -15.35 -61.73 1.22
N ASP A 73 -15.53 -61.89 2.55
CA ASP A 73 -14.72 -61.33 3.66
C ASP A 73 -14.34 -59.81 3.61
N ASN A 74 -14.84 -58.88 4.44
CA ASN A 74 -14.88 -58.84 5.92
C ASN A 74 -13.52 -59.27 6.55
N GLU A 75 -12.79 -58.47 7.33
CA GLU A 75 -13.28 -57.62 8.42
C GLU A 75 -12.16 -56.76 9.07
N HIS A 76 -12.59 -55.76 9.88
CA HIS A 76 -11.95 -55.17 11.08
C HIS A 76 -10.55 -54.51 10.96
N ILE A 77 -10.24 -53.29 11.45
CA ILE A 77 -10.97 -52.14 12.05
C ILE A 77 -10.20 -50.84 11.65
N THR A 78 -10.62 -49.58 11.82
CA THR A 78 -11.10 -48.85 13.03
C THR A 78 -12.32 -47.97 12.74
N ASP A 79 -13.35 -48.10 13.57
CA ASP A 79 -14.60 -47.34 13.48
C ASP A 79 -14.35 -45.86 13.84
N ALA A 80 -14.38 -44.99 12.82
CA ALA A 80 -14.24 -43.55 12.97
C ALA A 80 -15.63 -42.91 12.95
N GLY A 81 -15.99 -42.20 14.02
CA GLY A 81 -17.29 -41.52 14.16
C GLY A 81 -17.49 -40.42 13.10
N ASP A 82 -17.97 -40.83 11.93
CA ASP A 82 -18.10 -40.04 10.72
C ASP A 82 -19.12 -38.91 10.90
N SER A 83 -18.61 -37.76 11.32
CA SER A 83 -19.35 -36.49 11.28
C SER A 83 -19.41 -36.01 9.83
N HIS A 84 -20.23 -36.68 9.01
CA HIS A 84 -20.40 -36.36 7.59
C HIS A 84 -20.89 -34.91 7.44
N VAL A 85 -19.95 -33.98 7.23
CA VAL A 85 -20.23 -32.55 7.03
C VAL A 85 -20.97 -32.41 5.71
N GLU A 86 -22.29 -32.35 5.79
CA GLU A 86 -23.15 -32.33 4.62
C GLU A 86 -23.09 -30.96 3.94
N LEU A 87 -22.19 -30.85 2.95
CA LEU A 87 -21.84 -29.58 2.30
C LEU A 87 -23.02 -28.98 1.52
N ILE A 88 -23.22 -27.66 1.65
CA ILE A 88 -24.22 -26.95 0.83
C ILE A 88 -23.84 -27.06 -0.65
N HIS A 89 -24.75 -27.59 -1.45
CA HIS A 89 -24.60 -27.64 -2.90
C HIS A 89 -24.31 -26.23 -3.48
N PRO A 90 -23.32 -26.04 -4.38
CA PRO A 90 -22.85 -24.71 -4.81
C PRO A 90 -23.96 -23.76 -5.28
N ASN A 91 -24.95 -24.25 -6.04
CA ASN A 91 -26.11 -23.47 -6.52
C ASN A 91 -27.03 -22.97 -5.40
N HIS A 92 -26.89 -23.48 -4.18
CA HIS A 92 -27.66 -23.08 -3.01
C HIS A 92 -26.82 -22.29 -2.01
N ALA A 93 -25.49 -22.41 -2.02
CA ALA A 93 -24.61 -21.65 -1.14
C ALA A 93 -24.81 -20.13 -1.29
N LEU A 94 -24.85 -19.63 -2.53
CA LEU A 94 -25.11 -18.20 -2.79
C LEU A 94 -26.54 -17.77 -2.41
N LYS A 95 -27.52 -18.67 -2.52
CA LYS A 95 -28.91 -18.37 -2.13
C LYS A 95 -29.06 -18.32 -0.61
N ALA A 96 -28.57 -19.33 0.10
CA ALA A 96 -28.54 -19.38 1.56
C ALA A 96 -27.73 -18.20 2.13
N LEU A 97 -26.58 -17.87 1.55
CA LEU A 97 -25.76 -16.73 1.97
C LEU A 97 -26.49 -15.40 1.75
N ARG A 98 -27.27 -15.26 0.67
CA ARG A 98 -28.10 -14.08 0.43
C ARG A 98 -29.26 -13.98 1.42
N GLU A 99 -30.00 -15.07 1.65
CA GLU A 99 -31.13 -15.12 2.58
C GLU A 99 -30.64 -14.85 4.02
N PHE A 100 -29.53 -15.48 4.44
CA PHE A 100 -28.81 -15.15 5.66
C PHE A 100 -28.47 -13.66 5.75
N LEU A 101 -27.85 -13.07 4.71
CA LEU A 101 -27.46 -11.66 4.75
C LEU A 101 -28.66 -10.71 4.79
N GLU A 102 -29.79 -11.04 4.16
CA GLU A 102 -31.00 -10.21 4.22
C GLU A 102 -31.60 -10.23 5.65
N GLU A 103 -31.67 -11.40 6.29
CA GLU A 103 -32.13 -11.57 7.68
C GLU A 103 -31.16 -10.97 8.71
N TYR A 104 -29.87 -11.27 8.59
CA TYR A 104 -28.80 -10.80 9.48
C TYR A 104 -28.54 -9.28 9.34
N ARG A 105 -28.75 -8.68 8.15
CA ARG A 105 -28.83 -7.21 8.01
C ARG A 105 -30.08 -6.63 8.68
N GLY A 106 -31.19 -7.37 8.74
CA GLY A 106 -32.38 -6.99 9.51
C GLY A 106 -32.11 -6.97 11.01
N GLN A 107 -31.56 -8.07 11.55
CA GLN A 107 -31.17 -8.14 12.96
C GLN A 107 -30.11 -7.11 13.34
N ARG A 108 -29.04 -6.92 12.54
CA ARG A 108 -28.09 -5.83 12.80
C ARG A 108 -28.69 -4.44 12.61
N LYS A 109 -29.75 -4.21 11.81
CA LYS A 109 -30.43 -2.91 11.84
C LYS A 109 -31.16 -2.66 13.17
N ALA A 110 -31.65 -3.70 13.84
CA ALA A 110 -32.26 -3.57 15.17
C ALA A 110 -31.24 -3.37 16.29
N THR A 111 -30.09 -4.06 16.27
CA THR A 111 -29.05 -3.92 17.32
C THR A 111 -28.00 -2.85 17.04
N SER A 112 -27.64 -2.59 15.77
CA SER A 112 -26.71 -1.51 15.37
C SER A 112 -27.35 -0.12 15.42
N GLN A 113 -28.66 0.01 15.64
CA GLN A 113 -29.25 1.28 16.08
C GLN A 113 -28.76 1.70 17.48
N VAL A 114 -28.13 0.79 18.26
CA VAL A 114 -27.50 1.09 19.55
C VAL A 114 -25.96 1.20 19.43
N ALA A 115 -25.36 0.54 18.44
CA ALA A 115 -23.94 0.59 18.15
C ALA A 115 -23.66 1.36 16.85
N TYR A 116 -23.33 2.65 17.00
CA TYR A 116 -23.01 3.60 15.92
C TYR A 116 -24.16 3.85 14.94
N GLN A 117 -25.19 4.53 15.44
CA GLN A 117 -25.81 5.58 14.63
C GLN A 117 -24.72 6.58 14.24
N VAL A 118 -24.18 6.44 13.02
CA VAL A 118 -23.80 7.63 12.26
C VAL A 118 -25.13 8.31 11.97
N ALA A 119 -25.55 9.18 12.89
CA ALA A 119 -26.71 10.00 12.71
C ALA A 119 -26.59 10.71 11.36
N THR A 120 -27.69 10.74 10.61
CA THR A 120 -27.94 11.81 9.66
C THR A 120 -27.65 13.12 10.40
N LEU A 121 -26.61 13.84 9.97
CA LEU A 121 -26.09 14.99 10.72
C LEU A 121 -27.12 16.11 10.90
N ASP A 122 -28.21 16.08 10.12
CA ASP A 122 -29.37 16.97 10.20
C ASP A 122 -30.18 16.83 11.52
N ASP A 123 -30.02 15.73 12.27
CA ASP A 123 -30.73 15.50 13.55
C ASP A 123 -29.86 15.79 14.81
N ARG A 124 -28.63 16.31 14.64
CA ARG A 124 -27.78 16.69 15.79
C ARG A 124 -28.14 18.09 16.29
N ASP A 125 -28.23 18.25 17.61
CA ASP A 125 -28.37 19.57 18.23
C ASP A 125 -27.06 20.37 18.16
N ASP A 126 -26.93 21.15 17.09
CA ASP A 126 -25.80 22.06 16.84
C ASP A 126 -25.91 23.39 17.63
N SER A 127 -26.93 23.59 18.47
CA SER A 127 -27.19 24.86 19.16
C SER A 127 -26.04 25.27 20.09
N LEU A 128 -25.44 24.30 20.78
CA LEU A 128 -24.34 24.52 21.73
C LEU A 128 -22.96 24.53 21.07
N ASP A 129 -22.83 24.02 19.84
CA ASP A 129 -21.55 23.96 19.13
C ASP A 129 -20.96 25.36 18.95
N LYS A 130 -21.78 26.37 18.63
CA LYS A 130 -21.31 27.75 18.48
C LYS A 130 -20.65 28.28 19.76
N GLU A 131 -21.24 28.03 20.93
CA GLU A 131 -20.69 28.45 22.22
C GLU A 131 -19.47 27.62 22.63
N TYR A 132 -19.45 26.34 22.29
CA TYR A 132 -18.30 25.46 22.47
C TYR A 132 -17.12 25.95 21.63
N TRP A 133 -17.29 26.08 20.32
CA TRP A 133 -16.24 26.52 19.40
C TRP A 133 -15.75 27.94 19.67
N SER A 134 -16.60 28.84 20.17
CA SER A 134 -16.22 30.21 20.57
C SER A 134 -15.25 30.28 21.76
N LYS A 135 -14.99 29.18 22.47
CA LYS A 135 -13.97 29.11 23.55
C LYS A 135 -12.56 28.87 23.04
N TYR A 136 -12.42 28.36 21.82
CA TYR A 136 -11.15 27.94 21.22
C TYR A 136 -10.41 28.97 20.31
N PRO A 137 -10.96 30.12 19.87
CA PRO A 137 -10.21 31.05 19.00
C PRO A 137 -8.95 31.58 19.67
N ASN A 138 -9.01 31.86 20.98
CA ASN A 138 -7.91 32.43 21.75
C ASN A 138 -6.95 31.36 22.31
N VAL A 139 -7.01 30.10 21.85
CA VAL A 139 -6.08 29.03 22.28
C VAL A 139 -4.70 29.19 21.62
N VAL A 140 -4.65 29.88 20.48
CA VAL A 140 -3.41 30.39 19.89
C VAL A 140 -3.37 31.89 20.16
N ASP A 141 -2.41 32.36 20.96
CA ASP A 141 -2.19 33.80 21.11
C ASP A 141 -1.75 34.40 19.75
N ASP A 142 -2.29 35.55 19.34
CA ASP A 142 -1.87 36.28 18.12
C ASP A 142 -0.34 36.49 18.05
N LYS A 143 0.30 36.63 19.22
CA LYS A 143 1.76 36.75 19.37
C LYS A 143 2.51 35.50 18.93
N ARG A 144 1.92 34.31 19.11
CA ARG A 144 2.49 33.03 18.65
C ARG A 144 2.29 32.88 17.16
N GLU A 145 1.11 33.20 16.64
CA GLU A 145 0.85 33.21 15.18
C GLU A 145 1.87 34.11 14.46
N HIS A 146 2.03 35.35 14.91
CA HIS A 146 3.01 36.27 14.33
C HIS A 146 4.47 35.78 14.46
N LEU A 147 4.82 35.11 15.57
CA LEU A 147 6.14 34.48 15.73
C LEU A 147 6.34 33.33 14.73
N TRP A 148 5.30 32.54 14.46
CA TRP A 148 5.33 31.42 13.53
C TRP A 148 5.41 31.91 12.08
N ASP A 149 4.69 32.98 11.72
CA ASP A 149 4.81 33.66 10.42
C ASP A 149 6.20 34.25 10.19
N ALA A 150 6.77 34.91 11.21
CA ALA A 150 8.11 35.46 11.15
C ALA A 150 9.16 34.34 10.99
N LEU A 151 9.00 33.22 11.70
CA LEU A 151 9.86 32.04 11.62
C LEU A 151 9.73 31.35 10.24
N LEU A 152 8.51 31.17 9.73
CA LEU A 152 8.24 30.63 8.39
C LEU A 152 8.88 31.51 7.31
N SER A 153 8.67 32.82 7.39
CA SER A 153 9.28 33.81 6.49
C SER A 153 10.81 33.79 6.55
N GLY A 154 11.38 33.62 7.76
CA GLY A 154 12.82 33.48 7.96
C GLY A 154 13.39 32.21 7.34
N LEU A 155 12.73 31.06 7.56
CA LEU A 155 13.12 29.77 7.01
C LEU A 155 12.99 29.72 5.48
N GLN A 156 11.95 30.32 4.91
CA GLN A 156 11.79 30.45 3.45
C GLN A 156 12.93 31.27 2.82
N LYS A 157 13.29 32.41 3.44
CA LYS A 157 14.44 33.23 3.01
C LYS A 157 15.77 32.49 3.18
N TYR A 158 15.95 31.76 4.27
CA TYR A 158 17.15 30.93 4.47
C TYR A 158 17.26 29.82 3.42
N HIS A 159 16.16 29.14 3.10
CA HIS A 159 16.10 28.10 2.08
C HIS A 159 16.41 28.64 0.68
N SER A 160 15.91 29.83 0.31
CA SER A 160 16.23 30.44 -0.99
C SER A 160 17.71 30.82 -1.09
N ILE A 161 18.31 31.37 -0.04
CA ILE A 161 19.76 31.64 0.04
C ILE A 161 20.57 30.34 -0.04
N LEU A 162 20.18 29.29 0.68
CA LEU A 162 20.86 27.99 0.66
C LEU A 162 20.82 27.35 -0.73
N THR A 163 19.68 27.44 -1.41
CA THR A 163 19.49 26.95 -2.79
C THR A 163 20.32 27.77 -3.78
N ALA A 164 20.38 29.10 -3.63
CA ALA A 164 21.24 29.95 -4.46
C ALA A 164 22.73 29.63 -4.24
N ARG A 165 23.16 29.42 -2.99
CA ARG A 165 24.52 29.00 -2.64
C ARG A 165 24.89 27.64 -3.24
N ALA A 166 23.98 26.68 -3.25
CA ALA A 166 24.19 25.38 -3.87
C ALA A 166 24.45 25.53 -5.38
N LYS A 167 23.61 26.29 -6.10
CA LYS A 167 23.80 26.57 -7.53
C LYS A 167 25.15 27.24 -7.83
N LEU A 168 25.52 28.28 -7.06
CA LEU A 168 26.82 28.95 -7.22
C LEU A 168 28.00 28.00 -6.92
N MET A 169 27.84 27.04 -6.02
CA MET A 169 28.84 26.02 -5.75
C MET A 169 29.00 25.05 -6.93
N ASP A 170 27.89 24.63 -7.56
CA ASP A 170 27.92 23.79 -8.76
C ASP A 170 28.52 24.52 -9.96
N GLU A 171 28.17 25.80 -10.17
CA GLU A 171 28.77 26.66 -11.19
C GLU A 171 30.28 26.83 -10.97
N ASN A 172 30.71 27.13 -9.74
CA ASN A 172 32.13 27.27 -9.40
C ASN A 172 32.89 25.93 -9.57
N ASN A 173 32.28 24.80 -9.21
CA ASN A 173 32.85 23.46 -9.44
C ASN A 173 32.98 23.16 -10.94
N SER A 174 32.03 23.61 -11.78
CA SER A 174 32.11 23.49 -13.24
C SER A 174 33.24 24.35 -13.81
N LEU A 175 33.34 25.61 -13.38
CA LEU A 175 34.43 26.52 -13.77
C LEU A 175 35.80 26.02 -13.31
N ALA A 176 35.91 25.43 -12.12
CA ALA A 176 37.15 24.82 -11.64
C ALA A 176 37.60 23.66 -12.56
N LYS A 177 36.68 22.74 -12.90
CA LYS A 177 36.95 21.65 -13.86
C LYS A 177 37.39 22.17 -15.22
N GLN A 178 36.70 23.16 -15.78
CA GLN A 178 37.06 23.79 -17.05
C GLN A 178 38.46 24.43 -16.98
N ASN A 179 38.80 25.13 -15.89
CA ASN A 179 40.14 25.69 -15.71
C ASN A 179 41.23 24.60 -15.64
N ASP A 180 40.96 23.48 -14.97
CA ASP A 180 41.92 22.38 -14.88
C ASP A 180 42.05 21.60 -16.21
N GLU A 181 40.96 21.44 -16.98
CA GLU A 181 40.99 20.94 -18.36
C GLU A 181 41.79 21.86 -19.29
N LEU A 182 41.62 23.19 -19.19
CA LEU A 182 42.39 24.17 -19.95
C LEU A 182 43.88 24.15 -19.57
N ARG A 183 44.22 24.02 -18.28
CA ARG A 183 45.60 23.82 -17.81
C ARG A 183 46.21 22.51 -18.31
N LEU A 184 45.43 21.43 -18.35
CA LEU A 184 45.84 20.14 -18.90
C LEU A 184 46.08 20.24 -20.41
N LEU A 185 45.20 20.92 -21.15
CA LEU A 185 45.36 21.13 -22.58
C LEU A 185 46.56 22.04 -22.90
N LEU A 186 46.78 23.10 -22.12
CA LEU A 186 47.94 23.98 -22.24
C LEU A 186 49.24 23.24 -21.96
N SER A 187 49.31 22.46 -20.88
CA SER A 187 50.51 21.67 -20.57
C SER A 187 50.79 20.60 -21.64
N LYS A 188 49.74 19.92 -22.15
CA LYS A 188 49.84 19.02 -23.31
C LYS A 188 50.35 19.73 -24.56
N TYR A 189 49.89 20.95 -24.83
CA TYR A 189 50.37 21.76 -25.96
C TYR A 189 51.85 22.11 -25.78
N MET A 190 52.24 22.65 -24.62
CA MET A 190 53.64 22.97 -24.30
C MET A 190 54.58 21.76 -24.39
N GLN A 191 54.10 20.57 -24.04
CA GLN A 191 54.86 19.30 -24.12
C GLN A 191 54.85 18.67 -25.53
N SER A 192 54.08 19.19 -26.48
CA SER A 192 54.00 18.63 -27.83
C SER A 192 55.30 18.86 -28.61
N LYS A 193 55.72 17.85 -29.39
CA LYS A 193 56.98 17.88 -30.16
C LYS A 193 57.01 18.99 -31.21
N VAL A 194 55.86 19.42 -31.72
CA VAL A 194 55.75 20.55 -32.66
C VAL A 194 56.34 21.84 -32.07
N ASN A 195 56.19 22.07 -30.76
CA ASN A 195 56.82 23.21 -30.09
C ASN A 195 58.35 23.07 -29.93
N GLN A 196 58.91 21.87 -30.09
CA GLN A 196 60.36 21.62 -30.09
C GLN A 196 60.96 21.73 -31.52
N GLU A 197 60.12 21.56 -32.55
CA GLU A 197 60.49 21.71 -33.97
C GLU A 197 60.43 23.18 -34.46
N LEU A 198 59.76 24.06 -33.72
CA LEU A 198 59.70 25.50 -34.01
C LEU A 198 60.94 26.23 -33.50
N GLN A 199 61.58 27.03 -34.36
CA GLN A 199 62.77 27.84 -34.01
C GLN A 199 62.51 28.87 -32.90
N ILE A 200 61.26 29.31 -32.74
CA ILE A 200 60.80 30.10 -31.60
C ILE A 200 59.50 29.46 -31.09
N PRO A 201 59.49 28.79 -29.93
CA PRO A 201 58.27 28.19 -29.39
C PRO A 201 57.30 29.28 -28.90
N PRO A 202 55.98 29.14 -29.15
CA PRO A 202 54.98 30.12 -28.70
C PRO A 202 54.97 30.40 -27.20
N SER A 203 55.43 29.44 -26.39
CA SER A 203 55.61 29.60 -24.93
C SER A 203 56.58 30.73 -24.56
N GLN A 204 57.65 30.95 -25.33
CA GLN A 204 58.58 32.06 -25.10
C GLN A 204 57.95 33.41 -25.44
N ILE A 205 57.14 33.47 -26.50
CA ILE A 205 56.41 34.70 -26.89
C ILE A 205 55.41 35.09 -25.79
N ILE A 206 54.65 34.12 -25.26
CA ILE A 206 53.70 34.35 -24.16
C ILE A 206 54.43 34.79 -22.88
N GLN A 207 55.59 34.19 -22.57
CA GLN A 207 56.41 34.59 -21.41
C GLN A 207 56.99 36.00 -21.56
N LEU A 208 57.47 36.37 -22.75
CA LEU A 208 57.94 37.72 -23.05
C LEU A 208 56.83 38.76 -22.91
N GLN A 209 55.63 38.48 -23.45
CA GLN A 209 54.47 39.35 -23.30
C GLN A 209 54.02 39.50 -21.82
N LEU A 210 54.06 38.44 -21.03
CA LEU A 210 53.77 38.52 -19.58
C LEU A 210 54.81 39.39 -18.86
N ALA A 211 56.10 39.23 -19.19
CA ALA A 211 57.17 40.04 -18.60
C ALA A 211 57.03 41.52 -18.98
N GLU A 212 56.73 41.81 -20.25
CA GLU A 212 56.53 43.16 -20.77
C GLU A 212 55.33 43.86 -20.12
N GLN A 213 54.20 43.16 -19.92
CA GLN A 213 53.05 43.68 -19.17
C GLN A 213 53.39 43.94 -17.69
N SER A 214 54.19 43.08 -17.06
CA SER A 214 54.63 43.29 -15.67
C SER A 214 55.57 44.49 -15.52
N ALA A 215 56.41 44.75 -16.52
CA ALA A 215 57.27 45.93 -16.56
C ALA A 215 56.47 47.22 -16.78
N GLY A 216 55.51 47.19 -17.71
CA GLY A 216 54.61 48.33 -18.01
C GLY A 216 53.84 48.83 -16.78
N ASN A 217 53.29 47.90 -15.99
CA ASN A 217 52.56 48.24 -14.76
C ASN A 217 53.44 48.88 -13.67
N ASN A 218 54.73 48.52 -13.59
CA ASN A 218 55.67 49.16 -12.65
C ASN A 218 56.17 50.52 -13.12
N SER A 219 56.12 50.81 -14.44
CA SER A 219 56.49 52.14 -14.98
C SER A 219 55.37 53.19 -14.92
N GLY A 220 54.15 52.81 -14.54
CA GLY A 220 52.99 53.70 -14.45
C GLY A 220 52.74 54.37 -13.09
N VAL A 221 53.69 54.26 -12.14
CA VAL A 221 53.54 54.76 -10.76
C VAL A 221 54.67 55.74 -10.40
N PHE A 222 54.67 56.90 -11.04
CA PHE A 222 55.40 58.11 -10.64
C PHE A 222 54.64 59.36 -11.11
#